data_AF-A0A931W746-F1
#
_entry.id   AF-A0A931W746-F1
#
_cell.length_a   1.000
_cell.length_b   1.000
_cell.length_c   1.000
_cell.angle_alpha   90.00
_cell.angle_beta   90.00
_cell.angle_gamma   90.00
#
_symmetry.space_group_name_H-M   'P 1'
#
loop_
_entity.id
_entity.type
_entity.pdbx_description
1 polymer ?
#
loop_
_entity_poly.entity_id
_entity_poly.type
_entity_poly.pdbx_seq_one_letter_code
_entity_poly.pdbx_strand_id
1 'polypeptide(L)'
;MRGFAHLGLLILLLIGIIAGVYLVTSGNLNFLPIAKNGEIKFVDYNNPSQEITSTYIPRVKVRLSAPWPFKTISSPIKDVTTVKITLAEDPKFSRNTKSLESPFDLTNKGQLIVDYSFSEATTSTKTNTKKTKKEEKPKGEKKVLYAKFESSNNKSKVKNATIKLLPAPDSIANLLLSTTAADLLPDEEFSVNLLARSDQAEANLFVAKLNFSKEFAEVTSIETSDSFISPSFFTEKKFDNSEGTISLVGGVPAPGYKTQGEDKVMAKINFKAKNNGLFDLQFASDSAIYRNLDNKNILDLKNGIKIPIGGVTVSPSPQSSDTESSTSPTPSSSPGEGGSTDGSTKGDGNGDGKIDLEDLSILLTYFGSSDLDENIINLDINNDGKINTFDYSGLVALLKSSGVIS
;
A
#
# COMPACT_ATOMS: atom_id res chain seq x y z
N MET A 1 -46.30 11.03 -53.17
CA MET A 1 -45.55 11.93 -52.25
C MET A 1 -45.32 11.36 -50.84
N ARG A 2 -46.01 10.30 -50.38
CA ARG A 2 -45.77 9.72 -49.02
C ARG A 2 -44.40 9.06 -48.81
N GLY A 3 -43.74 8.59 -49.88
CA GLY A 3 -42.42 7.93 -49.77
C GLY A 3 -41.26 8.86 -49.39
N PHE A 4 -41.31 10.14 -49.79
CA PHE A 4 -40.23 11.09 -49.50
C PHE A 4 -40.21 11.57 -48.05
N ALA A 5 -41.36 11.57 -47.36
CA ALA A 5 -41.46 11.99 -45.96
C ALA A 5 -40.77 11.01 -44.99
N HIS A 6 -40.88 9.70 -45.24
CA HIS A 6 -40.19 8.70 -44.41
C HIS A 6 -38.68 8.72 -44.60
N LEU A 7 -38.20 8.98 -45.82
CA LEU A 7 -36.76 9.09 -46.08
C LEU A 7 -36.16 10.30 -45.35
N GLY A 8 -36.86 11.44 -45.33
CA GLY A 8 -36.42 12.63 -44.58
C GLY A 8 -36.30 12.39 -43.07
N LEU A 9 -37.26 11.67 -42.47
CA LEU A 9 -37.24 11.33 -41.05
C LEU A 9 -36.04 10.43 -40.68
N LEU A 10 -35.73 9.47 -41.55
CA LEU A 10 -34.66 8.49 -41.32
C LEU A 10 -33.27 9.15 -41.41
N ILE A 11 -33.10 10.13 -42.31
CA ILE A 11 -31.88 10.94 -42.41
C ILE A 11 -31.70 11.82 -41.17
N LEU A 12 -32.76 12.46 -40.67
CA LEU A 12 -32.71 13.28 -39.46
C LEU A 12 -32.31 12.46 -38.21
N LEU A 13 -32.84 11.24 -38.09
CA LEU A 13 -32.48 10.32 -37.01
C LEU A 13 -31.00 9.96 -37.08
N LEU A 14 -30.48 9.63 -38.27
CA LEU A 14 -29.07 9.31 -38.49
C LEU A 14 -28.14 10.47 -38.14
N ILE A 15 -28.49 11.70 -38.55
CA ILE A 15 -27.73 12.91 -38.20
C ILE A 15 -27.70 13.11 -36.68
N GLY A 16 -28.83 12.91 -36.00
CA GLY A 16 -28.92 13.02 -34.53
C GLY A 16 -28.04 12.01 -33.81
N ILE A 17 -27.99 10.76 -34.28
CA ILE A 17 -27.14 9.71 -33.72
C ILE A 17 -25.66 10.05 -33.93
N ILE A 18 -25.27 10.46 -35.15
CA ILE A 18 -23.89 10.84 -35.46
C ILE A 18 -23.44 12.03 -34.61
N ALA A 19 -24.29 13.06 -34.47
CA ALA A 19 -24.01 14.22 -33.63
C ALA A 19 -23.88 13.84 -32.14
N GLY A 20 -24.73 12.94 -31.64
CA GLY A 20 -24.65 12.44 -30.27
C GLY A 20 -23.34 11.70 -30.00
N VAL A 21 -22.95 10.79 -30.91
CA VAL A 21 -21.67 10.07 -30.80
C VAL A 21 -20.49 11.04 -30.87
N TYR A 22 -20.52 12.02 -31.77
CA TYR A 22 -19.47 13.03 -31.89
C TYR A 22 -19.34 13.88 -30.62
N LEU A 23 -20.46 14.28 -30.00
CA LEU A 23 -20.46 15.07 -28.76
C LEU A 23 -19.92 14.29 -27.56
N VAL A 24 -20.21 12.99 -27.47
CA VAL A 24 -19.67 12.11 -26.41
C VAL A 24 -18.18 11.87 -26.62
N THR A 25 -17.74 11.64 -27.86
CA THR A 25 -16.34 11.31 -28.18
C THR A 25 -15.40 12.52 -28.19
N SER A 26 -15.90 13.72 -28.48
CA SER A 26 -15.08 14.95 -28.50
C SER A 26 -14.84 15.56 -27.12
N GLY A 27 -15.35 14.97 -26.03
CA GLY A 27 -15.10 15.41 -24.65
C GLY A 27 -15.69 16.78 -24.27
N ASN A 28 -16.54 17.36 -25.12
CA ASN A 28 -17.04 18.73 -24.97
C ASN A 28 -18.31 18.86 -24.09
N LEU A 29 -18.87 17.76 -23.59
CA LEU A 29 -20.05 17.77 -22.73
C LEU A 29 -19.88 16.84 -21.52
N ASN A 30 -19.61 17.44 -20.35
CA ASN A 30 -19.72 16.77 -19.06
C ASN A 30 -21.18 16.85 -18.58
N PHE A 31 -21.96 15.79 -18.82
CA PHE A 31 -23.37 15.71 -18.42
C PHE A 31 -23.60 15.38 -16.93
N LEU A 32 -22.54 15.22 -16.15
CA LEU A 32 -22.64 14.91 -14.73
C LEU A 32 -22.28 16.13 -13.88
N PRO A 33 -23.10 16.52 -12.88
CA PRO A 33 -22.73 17.57 -11.95
C PRO A 33 -21.48 17.14 -11.18
N ILE A 34 -20.39 17.89 -11.35
CA ILE A 34 -19.16 17.70 -10.57
C ILE A 34 -19.50 18.03 -9.11
N ALA A 35 -19.46 17.03 -8.23
CA ALA A 35 -19.58 17.26 -6.79
C ALA A 35 -18.41 18.13 -6.34
N LYS A 36 -18.69 19.31 -5.77
CA LYS A 36 -17.66 20.14 -5.15
C LYS A 36 -17.14 19.43 -3.90
N ASN A 37 -15.87 19.07 -3.89
CA ASN A 37 -15.22 18.51 -2.70
C ASN A 37 -15.33 19.50 -1.53
N GLY A 38 -15.72 18.99 -0.35
CA GLY A 38 -15.77 19.77 0.88
C GLY A 38 -14.35 20.18 1.31
N GLU A 39 -14.18 21.46 1.59
CA GLU A 39 -12.92 22.04 2.09
C GLU A 39 -12.89 21.97 3.62
N ILE A 40 -11.83 21.39 4.20
CA ILE A 40 -11.59 21.42 5.65
C ILE A 40 -10.49 22.44 5.95
N LYS A 41 -10.76 23.31 6.93
CA LYS A 41 -9.81 24.33 7.42
C LYS A 41 -9.29 23.92 8.79
N PHE A 42 -7.99 24.04 9.01
CA PHE A 42 -7.37 23.95 10.34
C PHE A 42 -7.01 25.36 10.80
N VAL A 43 -7.34 25.67 12.06
CA VAL A 43 -7.14 26.99 12.67
C VAL A 43 -6.42 26.80 14.00
N ASP A 44 -5.30 27.51 14.20
CA ASP A 44 -4.62 27.53 15.50
C ASP A 44 -5.55 28.14 16.56
N TYR A 45 -5.78 27.40 17.65
CA TYR A 45 -6.63 27.83 18.76
C TYR A 45 -6.14 29.15 19.41
N ASN A 46 -4.82 29.36 19.45
CA ASN A 46 -4.22 30.54 20.07
C ASN A 46 -3.96 31.67 19.07
N ASN A 47 -4.02 31.39 17.76
CA ASN A 47 -3.86 32.40 16.72
C ASN A 47 -4.72 32.08 15.48
N PRO A 48 -6.03 32.39 15.52
CA PRO A 48 -6.97 31.95 14.50
C PRO A 48 -6.79 32.60 13.12
N SER A 49 -5.78 33.46 12.95
CA SER A 49 -5.44 34.12 11.70
C SER A 49 -4.56 33.27 10.76
N GLN A 50 -3.98 32.16 11.23
CA GLN A 50 -3.26 31.21 10.37
C GLN A 50 -4.17 30.04 9.99
N GLU A 51 -4.62 30.04 8.73
CA GLU A 51 -5.42 28.95 8.15
C GLU A 51 -4.51 27.98 7.37
N ILE A 52 -4.74 26.68 7.54
CA ILE A 52 -4.16 25.64 6.69
C ILE A 52 -5.32 24.86 6.05
N THR A 53 -5.33 24.75 4.73
CA THR A 53 -6.38 24.08 3.94
C THR A 53 -5.87 22.76 3.38
N SER A 54 -6.69 21.69 3.48
CA SER A 54 -6.41 20.38 2.87
C SER A 54 -7.70 19.78 2.26
N THR A 55 -7.55 19.03 1.17
CA THR A 55 -8.66 18.60 0.29
C THR A 55 -8.93 17.08 0.34
N TYR A 56 -8.17 16.28 1.11
CA TYR A 56 -8.37 14.82 1.18
C TYR A 56 -7.91 14.22 2.52
N ILE A 57 -8.64 13.23 3.05
CA ILE A 57 -8.22 12.46 4.25
C ILE A 57 -8.57 10.98 4.07
N PRO A 58 -7.57 10.09 4.20
CA PRO A 58 -7.70 8.96 5.10
C PRO A 58 -6.61 9.07 6.17
N ARG A 59 -6.97 8.85 7.44
CA ARG A 59 -6.08 8.75 8.62
C ARG A 59 -5.15 9.95 8.89
N VAL A 60 -5.41 10.66 9.98
CA VAL A 60 -4.55 11.74 10.47
C VAL A 60 -3.49 11.14 11.42
N LYS A 61 -2.23 11.12 10.99
CA LYS A 61 -1.08 10.92 11.89
C LYS A 61 -0.54 12.28 12.31
N VAL A 62 -0.29 12.48 13.60
CA VAL A 62 0.27 13.73 14.14
C VAL A 62 1.72 13.49 14.55
N ARG A 63 2.65 14.28 14.02
CA ARG A 63 4.07 14.26 14.40
C ARG A 63 4.43 15.55 15.15
N LEU A 64 5.03 15.45 16.33
CA LEU A 64 5.60 16.58 17.05
C LEU A 64 7.12 16.64 16.79
N SER A 65 7.63 17.80 16.39
CA SER A 65 9.07 18.03 16.18
C SER A 65 9.47 19.40 16.71
N ALA A 66 10.56 19.49 17.48
CA ALA A 66 11.13 20.75 17.95
C ALA A 66 12.28 21.19 17.01
N PRO A 67 12.38 22.48 16.63
CA PRO A 67 13.45 22.97 15.76
C PRO A 67 14.81 23.05 16.49
N TRP A 68 15.87 22.76 15.75
CA TRP A 68 17.29 22.92 16.15
C TRP A 68 17.83 24.31 15.73
N PRO A 69 18.90 24.87 16.35
CA PRO A 69 19.76 24.31 17.39
C PRO A 69 19.49 24.89 18.79
N PHE A 70 19.52 24.02 19.81
CA PHE A 70 19.74 24.45 21.20
C PHE A 70 21.21 24.24 21.56
N LYS A 71 21.83 25.29 22.10
CA LYS A 71 23.12 25.22 22.79
C LYS A 71 23.01 24.16 23.90
N THR A 72 23.93 23.19 23.93
CA THR A 72 23.96 22.08 24.89
C THR A 72 23.77 22.59 26.32
N ILE A 73 22.61 22.34 26.91
CA ILE A 73 22.38 22.51 28.34
C ILE A 73 22.67 21.15 28.98
N SER A 74 23.66 21.07 29.85
CA SER A 74 24.11 19.85 30.53
C SER A 74 23.19 19.42 31.67
N SER A 75 21.87 19.50 31.50
CA SER A 75 20.92 18.97 32.48
C SER A 75 19.70 18.40 31.76
N PRO A 76 19.29 17.15 32.06
CA PRO A 76 18.13 16.53 31.45
C PRO A 76 16.88 17.34 31.82
N ILE A 77 16.08 17.71 30.82
CA ILE A 77 14.74 18.26 31.02
C ILE A 77 13.88 17.14 31.60
N LYS A 78 13.59 17.18 32.91
CA LYS A 78 12.89 16.11 33.64
C LYS A 78 11.36 16.23 33.68
N ASP A 79 10.75 17.26 33.10
CA ASP A 79 9.42 17.66 33.57
C ASP A 79 8.33 17.86 32.50
N VAL A 80 8.29 17.03 31.45
CA VAL A 80 7.09 16.89 30.61
C VAL A 80 6.55 15.48 30.76
N THR A 81 5.63 15.30 31.70
CA THR A 81 5.12 13.99 32.12
C THR A 81 3.82 13.59 31.43
N THR A 82 3.13 14.51 30.75
CA THR A 82 1.84 14.21 30.09
C THR A 82 1.56 15.21 28.97
N VAL A 83 1.09 14.71 27.82
CA VAL A 83 0.54 15.53 26.72
C VAL A 83 -0.94 15.19 26.60
N LYS A 84 -1.82 16.16 26.83
CA LYS A 84 -3.27 16.00 26.72
C LYS A 84 -3.73 16.55 25.38
N ILE A 85 -4.20 15.68 24.50
CA ILE A 85 -4.79 16.08 23.21
C ILE A 85 -6.31 16.09 23.40
N THR A 86 -6.92 17.27 23.28
CA THR A 86 -8.39 17.41 23.29
C THR A 86 -8.85 17.76 21.88
N LEU A 87 -9.68 16.91 21.29
CA LEU A 87 -10.36 17.16 20.03
C LEU A 87 -11.76 17.69 20.33
N ALA A 88 -12.14 18.82 19.72
CA ALA A 88 -13.47 19.41 19.81
C ALA A 88 -13.95 19.82 18.41
N GLU A 89 -15.25 19.66 18.13
CA GLU A 89 -15.87 20.11 16.88
C GLU A 89 -16.21 21.62 16.91
N ASP A 90 -16.34 22.21 18.11
CA ASP A 90 -16.60 23.66 18.30
C ASP A 90 -15.87 24.16 19.57
N PRO A 91 -15.03 25.21 19.49
CA PRO A 91 -14.30 25.76 20.62
C PRO A 91 -15.21 26.38 21.70
N LYS A 92 -16.49 26.67 21.38
CA LYS A 92 -17.48 27.25 22.31
C LYS A 92 -18.33 26.20 23.03
N PHE A 93 -18.24 24.92 22.67
CA PHE A 93 -19.03 23.84 23.27
C PHE A 93 -18.13 22.74 23.85
N SER A 94 -17.67 22.93 25.10
CA SER A 94 -16.81 21.95 25.79
C SER A 94 -17.52 20.67 26.28
N ARG A 95 -18.80 20.47 25.96
CA ARG A 95 -19.62 19.44 26.63
C ARG A 95 -19.37 18.00 26.14
N ASN A 96 -18.78 17.82 24.96
CA ASN A 96 -18.45 16.49 24.42
C ASN A 96 -16.95 16.43 24.07
N THR A 97 -16.09 16.58 25.08
CA THR A 97 -14.64 16.41 24.91
C THR A 97 -14.25 15.01 25.35
N LYS A 98 -13.53 14.27 24.49
CA LYS A 98 -12.90 13.00 24.88
C LYS A 98 -11.43 13.30 25.14
N SER A 99 -11.05 13.31 26.42
CA SER A 99 -9.67 13.51 26.85
C SER A 99 -8.96 12.15 26.85
N LEU A 100 -7.80 12.07 26.20
CA LEU A 100 -6.90 10.93 26.35
C LEU A 100 -5.72 11.38 27.22
N GLU A 101 -5.48 10.66 28.30
CA GLU A 101 -4.33 10.86 29.18
C GLU A 101 -3.47 9.60 29.10
N SER A 102 -2.21 9.76 28.69
CA SER A 102 -1.23 8.67 28.65
C SER A 102 0.04 9.17 29.35
N PRO A 103 0.57 8.43 30.35
CA PRO A 103 1.83 8.79 30.99
C PRO A 103 2.99 8.51 30.02
N PHE A 104 3.92 9.47 29.89
CA PHE A 104 5.11 9.32 29.05
C PHE A 104 6.40 9.51 29.88
N ASP A 105 7.41 8.70 29.56
CA ASP A 105 8.80 8.91 29.96
C ASP A 105 9.61 9.28 28.71
N LEU A 106 10.22 10.48 28.72
CA LEU A 106 10.95 11.06 27.59
C LEU A 106 12.47 10.88 27.71
N THR A 107 12.95 9.89 28.45
CA THR A 107 14.38 9.72 28.74
C THR A 107 15.24 9.32 27.52
N ASN A 108 14.68 8.87 26.40
CA ASN A 108 15.44 8.66 25.16
C ASN A 108 14.56 8.87 23.91
N LYS A 109 14.90 9.90 23.10
CA LYS A 109 14.43 10.20 21.72
C LYS A 109 13.18 9.44 21.21
N GLY A 110 12.07 9.54 21.94
CA GLY A 110 10.84 8.79 21.64
C GLY A 110 9.93 9.52 20.66
N GLN A 111 9.51 8.81 19.60
CA GLN A 111 8.40 9.22 18.75
C GLN A 111 7.07 8.98 19.46
N LEU A 112 6.13 9.93 19.37
CA LEU A 112 4.75 9.72 19.78
C LEU A 112 3.90 9.46 18.53
N ILE A 113 3.32 8.27 18.42
CA ILE A 113 2.34 7.90 17.40
C ILE A 113 0.98 7.78 18.11
N VAL A 114 0.00 8.57 17.69
CA VAL A 114 -1.39 8.46 18.17
C VAL A 114 -2.26 8.13 16.97
N ASP A 115 -2.78 6.90 16.93
CA ASP A 115 -3.74 6.46 15.92
C ASP A 115 -5.16 6.80 16.37
N TYR A 116 -5.94 7.44 15.49
CA TYR A 116 -7.35 7.72 15.71
C TYR A 116 -8.18 7.23 14.52
N SER A 117 -9.31 6.58 14.81
CA SER A 117 -10.36 6.27 13.83
C SER A 117 -11.66 6.94 14.26
N PHE A 118 -12.34 7.59 13.33
CA PHE A 118 -13.70 8.06 13.54
C PHE A 118 -14.65 6.95 13.10
N SER A 119 -15.50 6.47 13.99
CA SER A 119 -16.73 5.77 13.60
C SER A 119 -17.85 6.80 13.50
N GLU A 120 -18.59 6.77 12.39
CA GLU A 120 -19.75 7.65 12.23
C GLU A 120 -20.82 7.29 13.27
N ALA A 121 -21.10 8.21 14.19
CA ALA A 121 -22.26 8.09 15.07
C ALA A 121 -23.52 8.48 14.27
N THR A 122 -24.32 7.50 13.87
CA THR A 122 -25.66 7.74 13.31
C THR A 122 -26.55 8.36 14.38
N THR A 123 -26.77 9.66 14.32
CA THR A 123 -27.74 10.36 15.17
C THR A 123 -29.16 10.18 14.61
N SER A 124 -29.94 9.29 15.22
CA SER A 124 -31.39 9.22 15.00
C SER A 124 -32.05 10.45 15.62
N THR A 125 -32.52 11.37 14.78
CA THR A 125 -33.29 12.54 15.23
C THR A 125 -34.78 12.22 15.16
N LYS A 126 -35.46 12.14 16.31
CA LYS A 126 -36.93 12.17 16.39
C LYS A 126 -37.40 13.61 16.11
N THR A 127 -38.08 13.80 14.98
CA THR A 127 -38.66 15.07 14.56
C THR A 127 -40.00 15.32 15.26
N ASN A 128 -40.11 16.45 15.98
CA ASN A 128 -41.40 17.03 16.36
C ASN A 128 -41.74 18.17 15.40
N THR A 129 -42.93 18.10 14.82
CA THR A 129 -43.38 18.90 13.68
C THR A 129 -43.86 20.28 14.11
N LYS A 130 -43.23 21.35 13.62
CA LYS A 130 -43.90 22.65 13.43
C LYS A 130 -43.43 23.26 12.11
N LYS A 131 -44.37 23.43 11.18
CA LYS A 131 -44.15 23.96 9.82
C LYS A 131 -43.65 25.39 9.90
N THR A 132 -42.46 25.64 9.37
CA THR A 132 -42.05 26.97 8.91
C THR A 132 -41.21 26.80 7.64
N LYS A 133 -41.36 27.78 6.74
CA LYS A 133 -40.90 27.82 5.34
C LYS A 133 -39.43 27.40 5.21
N LYS A 134 -39.20 26.34 4.43
CA LYS A 134 -37.88 25.69 4.26
C LYS A 134 -37.10 26.40 3.15
N GLU A 135 -36.11 27.20 3.56
CA GLU A 135 -35.03 27.66 2.70
C GLU A 135 -34.00 26.53 2.64
N GLU A 136 -33.73 25.98 1.45
CA GLU A 136 -32.73 24.93 1.25
C GLU A 136 -31.32 25.50 1.47
N LYS A 137 -30.73 25.20 2.64
CA LYS A 137 -29.30 25.43 2.87
C LYS A 137 -28.46 24.40 2.10
N PRO A 138 -27.35 24.80 1.47
CA PRO A 138 -26.45 23.88 0.78
C PRO A 138 -25.81 22.91 1.80
N LYS A 139 -25.91 21.62 1.47
CA LYS A 139 -25.45 20.47 2.26
C LYS A 139 -23.94 20.29 2.03
N GLY A 140 -23.14 20.77 2.99
CA GLY A 140 -21.68 20.66 3.00
C GLY A 140 -21.16 21.22 4.31
N GLU A 141 -21.40 20.51 5.40
CA GLU A 141 -21.00 20.93 6.74
C GLU A 141 -19.48 20.78 6.88
N LYS A 142 -18.77 21.91 6.96
CA LYS A 142 -17.32 21.93 7.21
C LYS A 142 -17.08 21.51 8.65
N LYS A 143 -16.37 20.40 8.88
CA LYS A 143 -15.90 20.01 10.22
C LYS A 143 -14.49 20.57 10.42
N VAL A 144 -14.30 21.34 11.49
CA VAL A 144 -12.99 21.87 11.90
C VAL A 144 -12.53 21.06 13.11
N LEU A 145 -11.31 20.51 13.04
CA LEU A 145 -10.66 19.82 14.15
C LEU A 145 -9.71 20.77 14.87
N TYR A 146 -9.96 20.98 16.16
CA TYR A 146 -9.06 21.75 17.03
C TYR A 146 -8.22 20.78 17.87
N ALA A 147 -6.92 21.02 17.97
CA ALA A 147 -6.02 20.33 18.89
C ALA A 147 -5.45 21.35 19.88
N LYS A 148 -5.61 21.09 21.19
CA LYS A 148 -5.00 21.89 22.26
C LYS A 148 -3.78 21.16 22.81
N PHE A 149 -2.65 21.87 22.93
CA PHE A 149 -1.44 21.38 23.58
C PHE A 149 -1.28 22.08 24.92
N GLU A 150 -1.25 21.32 26.00
CA GLU A 150 -1.03 21.83 27.36
C GLU A 150 0.28 21.25 27.89
N SER A 151 1.17 22.12 28.38
CA SER A 151 2.36 21.72 29.13
C SER A 151 2.00 21.62 30.62
N SER A 152 2.28 20.49 31.26
CA SER A 152 2.01 20.30 32.70
C SER A 152 2.79 21.27 33.59
N ASN A 153 3.91 21.81 33.07
CA ASN A 153 4.69 22.83 33.75
C ASN A 153 4.39 24.23 33.24
N ASN A 154 3.80 25.04 34.13
CA ASN A 154 3.35 26.42 33.92
C ASN A 154 4.46 27.43 33.57
N LYS A 155 5.73 26.99 33.48
CA LYS A 155 6.89 27.86 33.21
C LYS A 155 7.43 27.78 31.78
N SER A 156 7.02 26.78 31.00
CA SER A 156 7.51 26.60 29.63
C SER A 156 6.39 26.84 28.63
N LYS A 157 6.39 28.02 27.98
CA LYS A 157 5.48 28.30 26.86
C LYS A 157 5.88 27.40 25.69
N VAL A 158 4.97 26.56 25.21
CA VAL A 158 5.12 25.86 23.93
C VAL A 158 5.13 26.92 22.84
N LYS A 159 6.32 27.23 22.29
CA LYS A 159 6.46 28.34 21.34
C LYS A 159 5.96 28.00 19.94
N ASN A 160 6.06 26.74 19.53
CA ASN A 160 5.56 26.24 18.24
C ASN A 160 5.25 24.74 18.36
N ALA A 161 4.05 24.32 17.94
CA ALA A 161 3.72 22.92 17.72
C ALA A 161 3.30 22.78 16.25
N THR A 162 4.00 21.98 15.48
CA THR A 162 3.64 21.71 14.08
C THR A 162 2.93 20.38 14.01
N ILE A 163 1.71 20.36 13.48
CA ILE A 163 1.02 19.12 13.11
C ILE A 163 1.39 18.84 11.66
N LYS A 164 2.27 17.87 11.43
CA LYS A 164 2.44 17.32 10.08
C LYS A 164 1.40 16.22 9.88
N LEU A 165 0.44 16.47 9.00
CA LEU A 165 -0.34 15.40 8.36
C LEU A 165 0.63 14.61 7.50
N LEU A 166 1.01 13.42 7.96
CA LEU A 166 1.59 12.45 7.04
C LEU A 166 0.46 12.02 6.10
N PRO A 167 0.67 11.99 4.78
CA PRO A 167 -0.28 11.30 3.91
C PRO A 167 -0.51 9.90 4.50
N ALA A 168 -1.74 9.38 4.43
CA ALA A 168 -1.92 7.94 4.60
C ALA A 168 -0.86 7.25 3.76
N PRO A 169 -0.21 6.18 4.25
CA PRO A 169 0.72 5.42 3.43
C PRO A 169 0.05 5.23 2.07
N ASP A 170 0.66 5.75 1.01
CA ASP A 170 0.05 5.81 -0.31
C ASP A 170 -0.45 4.40 -0.60
N SER A 171 -1.78 4.21 -0.57
CA SER A 171 -2.29 2.85 -0.62
C SER A 171 -2.07 2.36 -2.03
N ILE A 172 -1.06 1.53 -2.22
CA ILE A 172 -0.59 1.06 -3.52
C ILE A 172 -1.68 0.22 -4.21
N ALA A 173 -1.92 0.47 -5.49
CA ALA A 173 -2.74 -0.48 -6.27
C ALA A 173 -1.90 -1.74 -6.49
N ASN A 174 -2.49 -2.89 -6.23
CA ASN A 174 -1.74 -4.14 -6.21
C ASN A 174 -2.57 -5.33 -6.69
N LEU A 175 -1.84 -6.38 -7.09
CA LEU A 175 -2.39 -7.71 -7.32
C LEU A 175 -1.67 -8.69 -6.40
N LEU A 176 -2.43 -9.52 -5.69
CA LEU A 176 -1.89 -10.53 -4.78
C LEU A 176 -2.48 -11.89 -5.07
N LEU A 177 -1.71 -12.93 -4.75
CA LEU A 177 -2.15 -14.31 -4.73
C LEU A 177 -2.19 -14.79 -3.29
N SER A 178 -3.26 -15.50 -2.93
CA SER A 178 -3.37 -16.15 -1.62
C SER A 178 -3.98 -17.54 -1.73
N THR A 179 -3.56 -18.43 -0.85
CA THR A 179 -4.12 -19.77 -0.71
C THR A 179 -4.18 -20.15 0.77
N THR A 180 -5.03 -21.10 1.11
CA THR A 180 -5.07 -21.73 2.43
C THR A 180 -4.37 -23.08 2.46
N ALA A 181 -3.87 -23.56 1.32
CA ALA A 181 -3.13 -24.82 1.24
C ALA A 181 -1.70 -24.66 1.78
N ALA A 182 -1.31 -25.51 2.73
CA ALA A 182 0.03 -25.51 3.31
C ALA A 182 0.83 -26.78 2.95
N ASP A 183 0.17 -27.94 2.92
CA ASP A 183 0.79 -29.25 2.66
C ASP A 183 -0.02 -29.97 1.56
N LEU A 184 0.37 -29.80 0.30
CA LEU A 184 -0.29 -30.46 -0.83
C LEU A 184 0.40 -31.78 -1.15
N LEU A 185 -0.36 -32.82 -1.45
CA LEU A 185 0.16 -34.05 -2.08
C LEU A 185 -0.14 -34.04 -3.58
N PRO A 186 0.60 -34.82 -4.40
CA PRO A 186 0.21 -35.07 -5.79
C PRO A 186 -1.24 -35.56 -5.89
N ASP A 187 -1.89 -35.20 -6.99
CA ASP A 187 -3.30 -35.44 -7.28
C ASP A 187 -4.34 -34.69 -6.43
N GLU A 188 -3.93 -33.94 -5.40
CA GLU A 188 -4.85 -33.08 -4.65
C GLU A 188 -5.23 -31.82 -5.42
N GLU A 189 -6.49 -31.42 -5.30
CA GLU A 189 -6.98 -30.14 -5.81
C GLU A 189 -6.80 -29.04 -4.77
N PHE A 190 -6.44 -27.85 -5.23
CA PHE A 190 -6.29 -26.67 -4.38
C PHE A 190 -6.70 -25.41 -5.13
N SER A 191 -7.01 -24.36 -4.37
CA SER A 191 -7.43 -23.09 -4.93
C SER A 191 -6.49 -21.96 -4.54
N VAL A 192 -6.29 -21.04 -5.47
CA VAL A 192 -5.59 -19.76 -5.24
C VAL A 192 -6.55 -18.63 -5.55
N ASN A 193 -6.73 -17.73 -4.59
CA ASN A 193 -7.47 -16.50 -4.79
C ASN A 193 -6.54 -15.46 -5.44
N LEU A 194 -7.01 -14.89 -6.54
CA LEU A 194 -6.46 -13.69 -7.13
C LEU A 194 -7.17 -12.49 -6.51
N LEU A 195 -6.42 -11.65 -5.79
CA LEU A 195 -6.91 -10.45 -5.12
C LEU A 195 -6.41 -9.19 -5.83
N ALA A 196 -7.20 -8.12 -5.78
CA ALA A 196 -6.83 -6.81 -6.31
C ALA A 196 -7.15 -5.69 -5.31
N ARG A 197 -6.32 -4.64 -5.33
CA ARG A 197 -6.54 -3.36 -4.62
C ARG A 197 -6.34 -2.17 -5.54
N SER A 198 -7.18 -1.15 -5.37
CA SER A 198 -7.25 0.10 -6.16
C SER A 198 -7.62 1.30 -5.28
N ASP A 199 -7.04 1.40 -4.08
CA ASP A 199 -7.43 2.44 -3.11
C ASP A 199 -7.12 3.88 -3.57
N GLN A 200 -6.12 4.05 -4.46
CA GLN A 200 -5.71 5.37 -4.97
C GLN A 200 -6.79 6.03 -5.83
N ALA A 201 -7.49 5.23 -6.64
CA ALA A 201 -8.45 5.72 -7.62
C ALA A 201 -9.39 4.62 -8.09
N GLU A 202 -10.59 5.00 -8.49
CA GLU A 202 -11.51 4.11 -9.20
C GLU A 202 -10.83 3.54 -10.44
N ALA A 203 -10.84 2.21 -10.60
CA ALA A 203 -10.27 1.48 -11.72
C ALA A 203 -11.37 0.80 -12.55
N ASN A 204 -11.24 0.84 -13.88
CA ASN A 204 -12.24 0.30 -14.80
C ASN A 204 -11.78 -0.97 -15.53
N LEU A 205 -10.51 -1.32 -15.45
CA LEU A 205 -9.95 -2.49 -16.12
C LEU A 205 -8.85 -3.12 -15.27
N PHE A 206 -9.00 -4.42 -15.03
CA PHE A 206 -8.07 -5.24 -14.26
C PHE A 206 -7.52 -6.33 -15.18
N VAL A 207 -6.20 -6.38 -15.31
CA VAL A 207 -5.46 -7.31 -16.16
C VAL A 207 -4.51 -8.12 -15.28
N ALA A 208 -4.78 -9.41 -15.16
CA ALA A 208 -3.91 -10.36 -14.47
C ALA A 208 -3.43 -11.42 -15.46
N LYS A 209 -2.14 -11.38 -15.74
CA LYS A 209 -1.42 -12.34 -16.56
C LYS A 209 -0.48 -13.10 -15.64
N LEU A 210 -0.62 -14.42 -15.57
CA LEU A 210 0.12 -15.25 -14.63
C LEU A 210 0.91 -16.32 -15.37
N ASN A 211 2.06 -16.67 -14.83
CA ASN A 211 2.86 -17.83 -15.22
C ASN A 211 2.91 -18.81 -14.04
N PHE A 212 2.79 -20.10 -14.32
CA PHE A 212 2.87 -21.15 -13.31
C PHE A 212 3.74 -22.33 -13.73
N SER A 213 4.32 -22.99 -12.73
CA SER A 213 5.08 -24.23 -12.88
C SER A 213 4.19 -25.42 -13.29
N LYS A 214 3.96 -25.56 -14.59
CA LYS A 214 3.11 -26.61 -15.21
C LYS A 214 3.57 -28.05 -14.97
N GLU A 215 4.83 -28.21 -14.59
CA GLU A 215 5.42 -29.46 -14.15
C GLU A 215 4.88 -29.91 -12.77
N PHE A 216 4.47 -28.98 -11.91
CA PHE A 216 4.04 -29.28 -10.54
C PHE A 216 2.53 -29.20 -10.34
N ALA A 217 1.81 -28.39 -11.12
CA ALA A 217 0.35 -28.35 -11.10
C ALA A 217 -0.24 -27.99 -12.46
N GLU A 218 -1.53 -28.24 -12.64
CA GLU A 218 -2.31 -27.80 -13.79
C GLU A 218 -3.57 -27.08 -13.35
N VAL A 219 -4.01 -26.09 -14.14
CA VAL A 219 -5.27 -25.39 -13.89
C VAL A 219 -6.42 -26.30 -14.32
N THR A 220 -7.39 -26.51 -13.43
CA THR A 220 -8.62 -27.25 -13.72
C THR A 220 -9.77 -26.33 -14.05
N SER A 221 -9.87 -25.16 -13.40
CA SER A 221 -10.93 -24.19 -13.66
C SER A 221 -10.61 -22.79 -13.13
N ILE A 222 -11.35 -21.79 -13.64
CA ILE A 222 -11.33 -20.42 -13.11
C ILE A 222 -12.76 -19.96 -12.77
N GLU A 223 -12.98 -19.70 -11.49
CA GLU A 223 -14.23 -19.23 -10.91
C GLU A 223 -14.21 -17.71 -10.70
N THR A 224 -15.32 -17.07 -11.06
CA THR A 224 -15.50 -15.61 -10.93
C THR A 224 -16.82 -15.26 -10.25
N SER A 225 -17.51 -16.22 -9.64
CA SER A 225 -18.80 -15.99 -8.97
C SER A 225 -18.68 -15.04 -7.77
N ASP A 226 -17.58 -15.16 -7.02
CA ASP A 226 -17.31 -14.36 -5.82
C ASP A 226 -16.52 -13.08 -6.14
N SER A 227 -16.34 -12.79 -7.44
CA SER A 227 -15.56 -11.65 -7.90
C SER A 227 -16.28 -10.33 -7.66
N PHE A 228 -15.52 -9.27 -7.36
CA PHE A 228 -16.07 -7.91 -7.43
C PHE A 228 -16.37 -7.47 -8.88
N ILE A 229 -15.80 -8.15 -9.87
CA ILE A 229 -16.10 -7.97 -11.30
C ILE A 229 -17.24 -8.90 -11.67
N SER A 230 -18.34 -8.38 -12.22
CA SER A 230 -19.44 -9.23 -12.65
C SER A 230 -18.96 -10.27 -13.68
N PRO A 231 -19.39 -11.54 -13.60
CA PRO A 231 -18.94 -12.59 -14.53
C PRO A 231 -19.08 -12.26 -16.01
N SER A 232 -20.10 -11.46 -16.38
CA SER A 232 -20.35 -11.01 -17.76
C SER A 232 -19.40 -9.92 -18.27
N PHE A 233 -18.55 -9.35 -17.40
CA PHE A 233 -17.60 -8.29 -17.76
C PHE A 233 -16.15 -8.78 -17.86
N PHE A 234 -15.93 -10.09 -17.78
CA PHE A 234 -14.66 -10.68 -18.20
C PHE A 234 -14.63 -10.76 -19.72
N THR A 235 -13.64 -10.09 -20.31
CA THR A 235 -13.34 -10.18 -21.75
C THR A 235 -12.36 -11.31 -22.06
N GLU A 236 -11.55 -11.70 -21.07
CA GLU A 236 -10.63 -12.81 -21.17
C GLU A 236 -10.65 -13.61 -19.86
N LYS A 237 -10.83 -14.93 -19.99
CA LYS A 237 -10.75 -15.91 -18.90
C LYS A 237 -10.24 -17.22 -19.49
N LYS A 238 -8.93 -17.31 -19.70
CA LYS A 238 -8.30 -18.45 -20.35
C LYS A 238 -7.05 -18.88 -19.60
N PHE A 239 -6.68 -20.14 -19.75
CA PHE A 239 -5.43 -20.71 -19.27
C PHE A 239 -4.90 -21.71 -20.30
N ASP A 240 -3.59 -21.93 -20.27
CA ASP A 240 -2.91 -22.94 -21.09
C ASP A 240 -1.97 -23.75 -20.20
N ASN A 241 -2.33 -25.02 -19.96
CA ASN A 241 -1.53 -25.94 -19.15
C ASN A 241 -0.25 -26.42 -19.85
N SER A 242 -0.19 -26.32 -21.18
CA SER A 242 1.00 -26.67 -21.95
C SER A 242 2.05 -25.56 -21.91
N GLU A 243 1.62 -24.30 -21.84
CA GLU A 243 2.50 -23.14 -21.72
C GLU A 243 2.77 -22.76 -20.25
N GLY A 244 1.85 -23.08 -19.35
CA GLY A 244 1.91 -22.66 -17.95
C GLY A 244 1.44 -21.22 -17.77
N THR A 245 0.40 -20.79 -18.50
CA THR A 245 -0.07 -19.40 -18.52
C THR A 245 -1.53 -19.28 -18.13
N ILE A 246 -1.90 -18.17 -17.49
CA ILE A 246 -3.28 -17.80 -17.16
C ILE A 246 -3.48 -16.33 -17.53
N SER A 247 -4.64 -16.02 -18.09
CA SER A 247 -4.96 -14.69 -18.55
C SER A 247 -6.40 -14.31 -18.20
N LEU A 248 -6.50 -13.26 -17.39
CA LEU A 248 -7.74 -12.71 -16.86
C LEU A 248 -7.81 -11.22 -17.16
N VAL A 249 -8.83 -10.81 -17.91
CA VAL A 249 -9.09 -9.41 -18.24
C VAL A 249 -10.54 -9.08 -17.93
N GLY A 250 -10.77 -8.29 -16.89
CA GLY A 250 -12.09 -7.93 -16.40
C GLY A 250 -12.30 -6.42 -16.36
N GLY A 251 -13.42 -5.96 -16.92
CA GLY A 251 -13.82 -4.55 -16.89
C GLY A 251 -14.83 -4.27 -15.77
N VAL A 252 -14.77 -3.09 -15.17
CA VAL A 252 -15.80 -2.56 -14.27
C VAL A 252 -16.39 -1.30 -14.89
N PRO A 253 -17.70 -1.26 -15.21
CA PRO A 253 -18.35 -0.07 -15.75
C PRO A 253 -18.20 1.14 -14.83
N ALA A 254 -18.43 2.34 -15.38
CA ALA A 254 -18.45 3.57 -14.61
C ALA A 254 -19.40 3.46 -13.39
N PRO A 255 -18.99 3.93 -12.20
CA PRO A 255 -17.84 4.80 -11.93
C PRO A 255 -16.47 4.10 -11.79
N GLY A 256 -16.38 2.80 -12.10
CA GLY A 256 -15.21 1.97 -11.83
C GLY A 256 -15.29 1.34 -10.43
N TYR A 257 -14.25 0.63 -10.03
CA TYR A 257 -14.11 0.01 -8.72
C TYR A 257 -12.99 0.68 -7.93
N LYS A 258 -13.28 1.10 -6.70
CA LYS A 258 -12.29 1.61 -5.76
C LYS A 258 -12.38 0.81 -4.48
N THR A 259 -11.28 0.17 -4.09
CA THR A 259 -11.22 -0.55 -2.82
C THR A 259 -11.22 0.44 -1.64
N GLN A 260 -11.51 -0.07 -0.44
CA GLN A 260 -11.61 0.73 0.79
C GLN A 260 -10.60 0.29 1.83
N GLY A 261 -9.33 0.13 1.43
CA GLY A 261 -8.29 -0.33 2.35
C GLY A 261 -8.32 -1.83 2.59
N GLU A 262 -8.95 -2.62 1.72
CA GLU A 262 -9.00 -4.09 1.77
C GLU A 262 -8.78 -4.66 0.37
N ASP A 263 -8.10 -5.80 0.30
CA ASP A 263 -7.94 -6.55 -0.94
C ASP A 263 -9.25 -7.26 -1.27
N LYS A 264 -9.63 -7.31 -2.56
CA LYS A 264 -10.90 -7.88 -3.00
C LYS A 264 -10.68 -9.00 -4.01
N VAL A 265 -11.47 -10.07 -3.90
CA VAL A 265 -11.36 -11.24 -4.76
C VAL A 265 -11.73 -10.86 -6.19
N MET A 266 -10.79 -11.02 -7.12
CA MET A 266 -10.99 -10.85 -8.56
C MET A 266 -11.35 -12.19 -9.22
N ALA A 267 -10.72 -13.29 -8.83
CA ALA A 267 -11.01 -14.63 -9.31
C ALA A 267 -10.50 -15.67 -8.33
N LYS A 268 -11.01 -16.91 -8.43
CA LYS A 268 -10.47 -18.09 -7.77
C LYS A 268 -10.01 -19.06 -8.85
N ILE A 269 -8.76 -19.47 -8.77
CA ILE A 269 -8.12 -20.36 -9.74
C ILE A 269 -7.95 -21.71 -9.07
N ASN A 270 -8.55 -22.74 -9.64
CA ASN A 270 -8.46 -24.10 -9.13
C ASN A 270 -7.37 -24.85 -9.90
N PHE A 271 -6.51 -25.51 -9.14
CA PHE A 271 -5.40 -26.29 -9.63
C PHE A 271 -5.53 -27.74 -9.16
N LYS A 272 -4.91 -28.65 -9.90
CA LYS A 272 -4.62 -30.01 -9.46
C LYS A 272 -3.10 -30.20 -9.39
N ALA A 273 -2.59 -30.62 -8.23
CA ALA A 273 -1.19 -30.95 -8.03
C ALA A 273 -0.82 -32.19 -8.86
N LYS A 274 0.38 -32.19 -9.46
CA LYS A 274 0.86 -33.25 -10.36
C LYS A 274 2.07 -33.99 -9.84
N ASN A 275 3.12 -33.26 -9.50
CA ASN A 275 4.40 -33.83 -9.10
C ASN A 275 4.89 -33.17 -7.81
N ASN A 276 5.70 -33.90 -7.04
CA ASN A 276 6.41 -33.34 -5.89
C ASN A 276 7.37 -32.23 -6.35
N GLY A 277 7.43 -31.13 -5.59
CA GLY A 277 8.30 -30.00 -5.90
C GLY A 277 7.77 -28.68 -5.34
N LEU A 278 8.31 -27.58 -5.86
CA LEU A 278 7.89 -26.23 -5.47
C LEU A 278 7.07 -25.61 -6.59
N PHE A 279 5.75 -25.58 -6.41
CA PHE A 279 4.86 -24.90 -7.34
C PHE A 279 5.02 -23.39 -7.19
N ASP A 280 5.35 -22.71 -8.28
CA ASP A 280 5.50 -21.25 -8.35
C ASP A 280 4.39 -20.66 -9.23
N LEU A 281 3.75 -19.60 -8.76
CA LEU A 281 2.72 -18.86 -9.48
C LEU A 281 3.02 -17.36 -9.36
N GLN A 282 3.34 -16.73 -10.48
CA GLN A 282 3.82 -15.34 -10.52
C GLN A 282 3.05 -14.50 -11.53
N PHE A 283 2.99 -13.19 -11.28
CA PHE A 283 2.47 -12.24 -12.26
C PHE A 283 3.49 -11.93 -13.35
N ALA A 284 3.05 -11.97 -14.61
CA ALA A 284 3.82 -11.49 -15.74
C ALA A 284 3.97 -9.95 -15.71
N SER A 285 4.89 -9.43 -16.54
CA SER A 285 5.22 -8.00 -16.61
C SER A 285 4.07 -7.15 -17.15
N ASP A 286 3.19 -7.73 -17.96
CA ASP A 286 2.06 -7.09 -18.65
C ASP A 286 0.75 -7.10 -17.85
N SER A 287 0.77 -7.55 -16.59
CA SER A 287 -0.35 -7.31 -15.66
C SER A 287 -0.51 -5.81 -15.37
N ALA A 288 -1.74 -5.36 -15.18
CA ALA A 288 -2.06 -3.94 -15.04
C ALA A 288 -3.40 -3.70 -14.32
N ILE A 289 -3.55 -2.51 -13.74
CA ILE A 289 -4.82 -1.99 -13.23
C ILE A 289 -4.97 -0.59 -13.83
N TYR A 290 -6.00 -0.35 -14.64
CA TYR A 290 -6.19 0.94 -15.30
C TYR A 290 -7.22 1.79 -14.57
N ARG A 291 -6.83 3.04 -14.30
CA ARG A 291 -7.67 4.04 -13.65
C ARG A 291 -8.81 4.47 -14.56
N ASN A 292 -10.01 4.60 -14.01
CA ASN A 292 -11.22 4.96 -14.74
C ASN A 292 -11.15 6.35 -15.40
N LEU A 293 -10.51 7.33 -14.75
CA LEU A 293 -10.49 8.72 -15.21
C LEU A 293 -9.73 8.92 -16.53
N ASP A 294 -8.59 8.26 -16.69
CA ASP A 294 -7.63 8.53 -17.77
C ASP A 294 -6.99 7.27 -18.36
N ASN A 295 -7.44 6.08 -17.96
CA ASN A 295 -6.87 4.79 -18.34
C ASN A 295 -5.36 4.69 -18.11
N LYS A 296 -4.82 5.40 -17.10
CA LYS A 296 -3.43 5.24 -16.69
C LYS A 296 -3.29 3.94 -15.88
N ASN A 297 -2.25 3.15 -16.16
CA ASN A 297 -1.90 2.02 -15.29
C ASN A 297 -1.45 2.54 -13.91
N ILE A 298 -2.08 2.04 -12.86
CA ILE A 298 -1.82 2.37 -11.47
C ILE A 298 -1.35 1.16 -10.65
N LEU A 299 -1.09 0.01 -11.30
CA LEU A 299 -0.54 -1.16 -10.63
C LEU A 299 0.91 -0.92 -10.21
N ASP A 300 1.15 -0.88 -8.90
CA ASP A 300 2.46 -0.62 -8.31
C ASP A 300 3.13 -1.90 -7.78
N LEU A 301 2.34 -2.85 -7.24
CA LEU A 301 2.86 -4.05 -6.57
C LEU A 301 2.20 -5.34 -7.08
N LYS A 302 3.03 -6.39 -7.25
CA LYS A 302 2.61 -7.73 -7.65
C LYS A 302 3.24 -8.76 -6.72
N ASN A 303 2.41 -9.53 -6.02
CA ASN A 303 2.89 -10.55 -5.08
C ASN A 303 2.52 -11.95 -5.57
N GLY A 304 3.52 -12.68 -6.06
CA GLY A 304 3.42 -14.10 -6.41
C GLY A 304 3.26 -15.01 -5.20
N ILE A 305 3.12 -16.32 -5.42
CA ILE A 305 3.09 -17.33 -4.36
C ILE A 305 3.89 -18.58 -4.76
N LYS A 306 4.56 -19.19 -3.77
CA LYS A 306 5.24 -20.48 -3.88
C LYS A 306 4.64 -21.46 -2.89
N ILE A 307 4.30 -22.66 -3.35
CA ILE A 307 3.60 -23.69 -2.56
C ILE A 307 4.36 -25.02 -2.68
N PRO A 308 4.81 -25.64 -1.58
CA PRO A 308 5.43 -26.97 -1.63
C PRO A 308 4.36 -28.05 -1.91
N ILE A 309 4.67 -28.98 -2.81
CA ILE A 309 3.87 -30.17 -3.13
C ILE A 309 4.70 -31.42 -2.82
N GLY A 310 4.09 -32.38 -2.13
CA GLY A 310 4.71 -33.64 -1.73
C GLY A 310 5.40 -33.62 -0.38
N GLY A 311 5.13 -32.62 0.47
CA GLY A 311 5.74 -32.53 1.79
C GLY A 311 7.28 -32.47 1.74
N VAL A 312 7.84 -31.95 0.66
CA VAL A 312 9.25 -31.54 0.64
C VAL A 312 9.38 -30.41 1.65
N THR A 313 9.61 -30.78 2.91
CA THR A 313 10.32 -29.89 3.81
C THR A 313 11.58 -29.54 3.05
N VAL A 314 11.74 -28.26 2.72
CA VAL A 314 13.02 -27.73 2.27
C VAL A 314 13.98 -27.92 3.44
N SER A 315 14.39 -29.16 3.67
CA SER A 315 15.49 -29.49 4.55
C SER A 315 16.65 -28.72 3.94
N PRO A 316 17.21 -27.71 4.64
CA PRO A 316 18.34 -26.97 4.12
C PRO A 316 19.40 -28.03 3.83
N SER A 317 19.65 -28.29 2.54
CA SER A 317 20.57 -29.35 2.16
C SER A 317 21.90 -29.01 2.82
N PRO A 318 22.49 -29.91 3.64
CA PRO A 318 23.84 -29.68 4.13
C PRO A 318 24.72 -29.50 2.89
N GLN A 319 25.31 -28.31 2.78
CA GLN A 319 26.30 -27.99 1.78
C GLN A 319 27.39 -29.06 1.88
N SER A 320 27.44 -29.96 0.90
CA SER A 320 28.46 -31.00 0.81
C SER A 320 29.82 -30.30 0.67
N SER A 321 30.55 -30.20 1.78
CA SER A 321 31.97 -29.92 1.79
C SER A 321 32.71 -31.14 1.24
N ASP A 322 32.73 -31.29 -0.08
CA ASP A 322 33.68 -32.17 -0.74
C ASP A 322 35.06 -31.51 -0.69
N THR A 323 35.73 -31.67 0.45
CA THR A 323 37.18 -31.55 0.56
C THR A 323 37.77 -32.90 0.17
N GLU A 324 37.98 -33.11 -1.13
CA GLU A 324 38.86 -34.18 -1.58
C GLU A 324 40.30 -33.82 -1.22
N SER A 325 40.85 -34.68 -0.37
CA SER A 325 42.21 -34.66 0.16
C SER A 325 43.19 -35.07 -0.94
N SER A 326 43.88 -34.09 -1.54
CA SER A 326 45.11 -34.33 -2.31
C SER A 326 46.32 -33.94 -1.47
N THR A 327 47.28 -34.86 -1.38
CA THR A 327 48.40 -34.86 -0.45
C THR A 327 49.50 -33.85 -0.79
N SER A 328 50.03 -33.25 0.28
CA SER A 328 51.20 -32.37 0.48
C SER A 328 52.48 -32.82 -0.26
N PRO A 329 53.44 -31.90 -0.59
CA PRO A 329 54.35 -31.35 0.42
C PRO A 329 54.61 -29.82 0.36
N THR A 330 54.49 -29.18 1.53
CA THR A 330 55.14 -27.92 1.99
C THR A 330 56.67 -28.13 2.08
N PRO A 331 57.58 -27.13 2.07
CA PRO A 331 57.38 -25.76 2.56
C PRO A 331 58.11 -24.59 1.86
N SER A 332 57.71 -23.35 2.16
CA SER A 332 58.60 -22.34 2.79
C SER A 332 58.10 -20.90 2.61
N SER A 333 57.83 -20.27 3.77
CA SER A 333 57.94 -18.85 4.16
C SER A 333 57.39 -17.72 3.27
N SER A 334 56.42 -16.96 3.81
CA SER A 334 56.59 -15.52 4.10
C SER A 334 55.39 -14.97 4.91
N PRO A 335 55.60 -14.25 6.04
CA PRO A 335 54.55 -13.50 6.71
C PRO A 335 54.36 -12.15 6.01
N GLY A 336 53.25 -12.02 5.27
CA GLY A 336 52.80 -10.80 4.62
C GLY A 336 51.53 -10.27 5.27
N GLU A 337 51.73 -9.37 6.23
CA GLU A 337 50.76 -8.52 6.89
C GLU A 337 50.16 -7.50 5.90
N GLY A 338 48.84 -7.25 5.99
CA GLY A 338 48.21 -6.04 5.45
C GLY A 338 47.57 -6.15 4.07
N GLY A 339 46.35 -6.70 4.03
CA GLY A 339 45.48 -6.65 2.84
C GLY A 339 44.02 -6.75 3.24
N SER A 340 43.50 -5.70 3.89
CA SER A 340 42.06 -5.51 4.07
C SER A 340 41.45 -5.28 2.69
N THR A 341 41.08 -6.37 2.02
CA THR A 341 40.18 -6.31 0.87
C THR A 341 38.82 -5.95 1.44
N ASP A 342 38.46 -4.70 1.19
CA ASP A 342 37.17 -4.05 1.39
C ASP A 342 36.05 -4.88 0.71
N GLY A 343 35.71 -6.00 1.36
CA GLY A 343 34.75 -7.00 0.92
C GLY A 343 33.36 -6.63 1.39
N SER A 344 32.96 -5.41 1.05
CA SER A 344 31.64 -4.86 1.35
C SER A 344 30.57 -5.78 0.74
N THR A 345 29.97 -6.63 1.58
CA THR A 345 29.01 -7.63 1.12
C THR A 345 27.64 -6.97 1.02
N LYS A 346 26.95 -7.13 -0.11
CA LYS A 346 25.58 -6.61 -0.24
C LYS A 346 24.67 -7.18 0.84
N GLY A 347 23.93 -6.30 1.50
CA GLY A 347 23.08 -6.63 2.64
C GLY A 347 23.75 -6.53 4.01
N ASP A 348 25.07 -6.35 4.09
CA ASP A 348 25.80 -6.10 5.34
C ASP A 348 25.85 -4.58 5.60
N GLY A 349 24.89 -4.09 6.37
CA GLY A 349 24.67 -2.69 6.67
C GLY A 349 25.46 -2.17 7.87
N ASN A 350 26.02 -3.05 8.70
CA ASN A 350 26.91 -2.67 9.81
C ASN A 350 28.41 -2.89 9.51
N GLY A 351 28.73 -3.55 8.38
CA GLY A 351 30.08 -3.83 7.93
C GLY A 351 30.80 -4.89 8.77
N ASP A 352 30.06 -5.76 9.46
CA ASP A 352 30.64 -6.78 10.34
C ASP A 352 31.00 -8.09 9.64
N GLY A 353 30.72 -8.18 8.33
CA GLY A 353 30.97 -9.33 7.47
C GLY A 353 29.86 -10.38 7.51
N LYS A 354 28.71 -10.10 8.12
CA LYS A 354 27.54 -10.99 8.18
C LYS A 354 26.30 -10.30 7.60
N ILE A 355 25.28 -11.11 7.34
CA ILE A 355 23.96 -10.63 6.93
C ILE A 355 22.95 -11.25 7.90
N ASP A 356 22.48 -10.46 8.86
CA ASP A 356 21.56 -10.89 9.91
C ASP A 356 20.46 -9.85 10.24
N LEU A 357 19.75 -10.04 11.35
CA LEU A 357 18.62 -9.19 11.73
C LEU A 357 19.06 -7.77 12.14
N GLU A 358 20.33 -7.56 12.50
CA GLU A 358 20.85 -6.22 12.76
C GLU A 358 20.87 -5.41 11.47
N ASP A 359 21.30 -5.99 10.34
CA ASP A 359 21.27 -5.32 9.04
C ASP A 359 19.86 -4.92 8.61
N LEU A 360 18.87 -5.77 8.91
CA LEU A 360 17.47 -5.44 8.66
C LEU A 360 17.02 -4.23 9.46
N SER A 361 17.46 -4.12 10.71
CA SER A 361 17.15 -2.96 11.56
C SER A 361 17.80 -1.67 11.02
N ILE A 362 19.01 -1.77 10.46
CA ILE A 362 19.71 -0.65 9.85
C ILE A 362 19.01 -0.25 8.55
N LEU A 363 18.66 -1.19 7.69
CA LEU A 363 17.89 -0.94 6.47
C LEU A 363 16.59 -0.19 6.79
N LEU A 364 15.84 -0.62 7.80
CA LEU A 364 14.60 0.05 8.22
C LEU A 364 14.84 1.45 8.80
N THR A 365 16.00 1.70 9.39
CA THR A 365 16.39 3.03 9.88
C THR A 365 16.62 4.02 8.74
N TYR A 366 17.15 3.54 7.61
CA TYR A 366 17.42 4.35 6.40
C TYR A 366 16.35 4.21 5.32
N PHE A 367 15.21 3.59 5.61
CA PHE A 367 14.15 3.37 4.64
C PHE A 367 13.60 4.68 4.06
N GLY A 368 13.60 4.78 2.73
CA GLY A 368 13.26 5.97 1.95
C GLY A 368 14.41 6.97 1.77
N SER A 369 15.61 6.69 2.29
CA SER A 369 16.79 7.52 2.04
C SER A 369 17.25 7.42 0.59
N SER A 370 17.76 8.53 0.07
CA SER A 370 18.44 8.63 -1.23
C SER A 370 19.86 9.20 -1.09
N ASP A 371 20.26 9.47 0.14
CA ASP A 371 21.60 9.93 0.50
C ASP A 371 22.34 8.72 1.06
N LEU A 372 22.99 7.97 0.16
CA LEU A 372 23.72 6.76 0.50
C LEU A 372 25.19 7.11 0.68
N ASP A 373 25.67 7.01 1.91
CA ASP A 373 27.10 7.09 2.20
C ASP A 373 27.76 5.70 2.11
N GLU A 374 29.08 5.67 2.22
CA GLU A 374 29.88 4.43 2.13
C GLU A 374 29.47 3.37 3.17
N ASN A 375 28.84 3.75 4.29
CA ASN A 375 28.45 2.80 5.34
C ASN A 375 27.11 2.11 5.04
N ILE A 376 26.25 2.71 4.23
CA ILE A 376 24.90 2.19 3.96
C ILE A 376 24.67 1.81 2.51
N ILE A 377 25.65 2.02 1.62
CA ILE A 377 25.53 1.66 0.20
C ILE A 377 25.29 0.16 -0.01
N ASN A 378 25.73 -0.70 0.92
CA ASN A 378 25.46 -2.13 0.88
C ASN A 378 23.98 -2.48 1.07
N LEU A 379 23.20 -1.57 1.67
CA LEU A 379 21.77 -1.73 1.89
C LEU A 379 20.94 -1.34 0.67
N ASP A 380 21.53 -0.69 -0.33
CA ASP A 380 20.95 -0.52 -1.66
C ASP A 380 21.25 -1.79 -2.49
N ILE A 381 20.41 -2.80 -2.28
CA ILE A 381 20.61 -4.16 -2.80
C ILE A 381 20.45 -4.17 -4.32
N ASN A 382 19.62 -3.30 -4.91
CA ASN A 382 19.44 -3.23 -6.35
C ASN A 382 20.29 -2.13 -7.06
N ASN A 383 21.08 -1.34 -6.32
CA ASN A 383 21.90 -0.22 -6.81
C ASN A 383 21.06 0.88 -7.52
N ASP A 384 19.85 1.15 -7.05
CA ASP A 384 18.99 2.19 -7.64
C ASP A 384 19.18 3.59 -7.02
N GLY A 385 20.06 3.70 -6.02
CA GLY A 385 20.38 4.92 -5.30
C GLY A 385 19.38 5.24 -4.19
N LYS A 386 18.45 4.34 -3.85
CA LYS A 386 17.41 4.57 -2.82
C LYS A 386 17.10 3.31 -2.04
N ILE A 387 17.22 3.37 -0.72
CA ILE A 387 16.77 2.26 0.13
C ILE A 387 15.25 2.26 0.21
N ASN A 388 14.59 1.24 -0.34
CA ASN A 388 13.14 1.15 -0.42
C ASN A 388 12.63 -0.31 -0.30
N THR A 389 11.36 -0.54 -0.70
CA THR A 389 10.73 -1.87 -0.61
C THR A 389 11.48 -2.95 -1.39
N PHE A 390 12.14 -2.59 -2.50
CA PHE A 390 12.95 -3.53 -3.27
C PHE A 390 14.15 -4.02 -2.44
N ASP A 391 14.85 -3.12 -1.77
CA ASP A 391 15.98 -3.47 -0.90
C ASP A 391 15.54 -4.27 0.32
N TYR A 392 14.44 -3.88 0.95
CA TYR A 392 13.85 -4.66 2.03
C TYR A 392 13.58 -6.10 1.58
N SER A 393 12.96 -6.28 0.41
CA SER A 393 12.67 -7.62 -0.13
C SER A 393 13.94 -8.40 -0.47
N GLY A 394 14.97 -7.72 -1.00
CA GLY A 394 16.28 -8.30 -1.27
C GLY A 394 16.98 -8.76 0.00
N LEU A 395 16.96 -7.96 1.06
CA LEU A 395 17.59 -8.29 2.33
C LEU A 395 16.88 -9.45 3.02
N VAL A 396 15.54 -9.47 3.00
CA VAL A 396 14.76 -10.62 3.49
C VAL A 396 15.11 -11.90 2.72
N ALA A 397 15.32 -11.82 1.40
CA ALA A 397 15.74 -12.98 0.61
C ALA A 397 17.15 -13.46 1.01
N LEU A 398 18.09 -12.53 1.24
CA LEU A 398 19.44 -12.85 1.74
C LEU A 398 19.37 -13.54 3.11
N LEU A 399 18.58 -13.00 4.04
CA LEU A 399 18.38 -13.57 5.39
C LEU A 399 17.77 -14.96 5.37
N LYS A 400 16.85 -15.23 4.43
CA LYS A 400 16.30 -16.56 4.22
C LYS A 400 17.35 -17.52 3.68
N SER A 401 18.15 -17.07 2.71
CA SER A 401 19.20 -17.90 2.11
C SER A 401 20.34 -18.21 3.09
N SER A 402 20.62 -17.33 4.04
CA SER A 402 21.60 -17.53 5.11
C SER A 402 21.06 -18.31 6.31
N GLY A 403 19.76 -18.66 6.31
CA GLY A 403 19.12 -19.40 7.39
C GLY A 403 18.91 -18.58 8.67
N VAL A 404 19.03 -17.25 8.61
CA VAL A 404 18.75 -16.36 9.75
C VAL A 404 17.26 -16.30 10.05
N ILE A 405 16.42 -16.35 9.01
CA ILE A 405 14.97 -16.41 9.12
C ILE A 405 14.40 -17.51 8.22
N SER A 406 13.28 -18.11 8.64
CA SER A 406 12.57 -19.18 7.92
C SER A 406 11.46 -18.69 7.00
#